data_AF-A0A7K1L8L9-F1
#
_entry.id   AF-A0A7K1L8L9-F1
#
_cell.length_a   1.000
_cell.length_b   1.000
_cell.length_c   1.000
_cell.angle_alpha   90.00
_cell.angle_beta   90.00
_cell.angle_gamma   90.00
#
_symmetry.space_group_name_H-M   'P 1'
#
loop_
_entity.id
_entity.type
_entity.pdbx_description
1 polymer ?
#
loop_
_entity_poly.entity_id
_entity_poly.type
_entity_poly.pdbx_seq_one_letter_code
_entity_poly.pdbx_strand_id
1 'polypeptide(L)'
;MALPKVLHRHANHAFPTLYFARSHGVCRVSIKEFDRHARALVVTRTGTDARGEPQMTNHSSVNRQHMQQAAGKVQDAHGRIGQIKGQLNAHHAELQGAWKGESAAAFTQVYNMFETEFTKVLKDLGVIHEKLVGTKAKYESAEQEKTARVSSLKGLVNG
;
A
#
# COMPACT_ATOMS: atom_id res chain seq x y z
N MET A 1 31.18 34.69 54.64
CA MET A 1 31.05 33.43 55.39
C MET A 1 29.60 33.37 55.92
N ALA A 2 28.72 32.68 55.20
CA ALA A 2 27.36 32.30 55.64
C ALA A 2 26.79 31.26 54.65
N LEU A 3 26.71 30.01 55.10
CA LEU A 3 25.96 28.89 54.51
C LEU A 3 24.67 28.67 55.35
N PRO A 4 23.75 27.75 55.01
CA PRO A 4 22.61 27.97 54.12
C PRO A 4 21.27 27.84 54.87
N LYS A 5 20.17 28.33 54.29
CA LYS A 5 18.81 28.00 54.76
C LYS A 5 18.18 26.96 53.84
N VAL A 6 18.10 25.74 54.34
CA VAL A 6 17.24 24.67 53.83
C VAL A 6 15.82 24.94 54.33
N LEU A 7 14.85 25.07 53.42
CA LEU A 7 13.44 24.92 53.77
C LEU A 7 12.78 23.98 52.74
N HIS A 8 12.36 22.82 53.24
CA HIS A 8 11.48 21.89 52.57
C HIS A 8 10.12 22.55 52.27
N ARG A 9 9.61 22.39 51.05
CA ARG A 9 8.15 22.33 50.83
C ARG A 9 7.81 21.34 49.73
N HIS A 10 6.85 20.50 50.08
CA HIS A 10 6.25 19.42 49.32
C HIS A 10 5.61 19.85 47.99
N ALA A 11 5.80 18.94 47.02
CA ALA A 11 4.81 18.39 46.10
C ALA A 11 4.19 19.25 44.99
N ASN A 12 4.15 18.59 43.84
CA ASN A 12 3.00 18.46 42.94
C ASN A 12 3.06 19.28 41.64
N HIS A 13 3.88 18.84 40.68
CA HIS A 13 3.49 18.95 39.28
C HIS A 13 3.87 17.66 38.53
N ALA A 14 2.79 16.97 38.18
CA ALA A 14 2.67 15.77 37.39
C ALA A 14 3.69 15.65 36.23
N PHE A 15 4.49 14.60 36.30
CA PHE A 15 4.98 13.92 35.10
C PHE A 15 3.78 13.38 34.32
N PRO A 16 3.59 13.68 33.03
CA PRO A 16 2.78 12.82 32.20
C PRO A 16 3.63 11.57 31.90
N THR A 17 3.50 10.59 32.78
CA THR A 17 3.79 9.19 32.47
C THR A 17 2.85 8.79 31.34
N LEU A 18 3.28 8.96 30.09
CA LEU A 18 2.58 8.37 28.95
C LEU A 18 2.83 6.86 28.97
N TYR A 19 2.01 6.19 29.77
CA TYR A 19 1.70 4.78 29.66
C TYR A 19 1.10 4.53 28.27
N PHE A 20 1.94 4.23 27.28
CA PHE A 20 1.46 3.69 26.02
C PHE A 20 1.28 2.18 26.16
N ALA A 21 0.22 1.78 26.86
CA ALA A 21 -0.35 0.46 26.70
C ALA A 21 -1.11 0.44 25.37
N ARG A 22 -0.60 -0.25 24.34
CA ARG A 22 -1.41 -0.57 23.16
C ARG A 22 -1.01 -1.88 22.51
N SER A 23 -1.74 -2.92 22.91
CA SER A 23 -2.20 -4.04 22.08
C SER A 23 -1.13 -4.77 21.26
N HIS A 24 -0.44 -5.70 21.91
CA HIS A 24 0.08 -6.88 21.21
C HIS A 24 -1.12 -7.69 20.72
N GLY A 25 -1.33 -7.80 19.40
CA GLY A 25 -2.28 -8.81 18.89
C GLY A 25 -2.84 -8.66 17.47
N VAL A 26 -2.75 -7.51 16.79
CA VAL A 26 -3.60 -7.30 15.58
C VAL A 26 -2.88 -7.39 14.23
N CYS A 27 -1.54 -7.44 14.16
CA CYS A 27 -0.85 -7.50 12.86
C CYS A 27 -0.65 -8.90 12.25
N ARG A 28 -1.27 -9.97 12.78
CA ARG A 28 -1.10 -11.34 12.24
C ARG A 28 -2.31 -11.88 11.46
N VAL A 29 -3.42 -11.14 11.44
CA VAL A 29 -4.65 -11.56 10.73
C VAL A 29 -4.65 -11.15 9.25
N SER A 30 -3.80 -10.19 8.84
CA SER A 30 -3.96 -9.55 7.52
C SER A 30 -3.46 -10.35 6.30
N ILE A 31 -2.64 -11.40 6.46
CA ILE A 31 -2.08 -12.11 5.30
C ILE A 31 -2.86 -13.39 4.95
N LYS A 32 -3.41 -14.10 5.94
CA LYS A 32 -4.19 -15.33 5.69
C LYS A 32 -5.65 -15.05 5.30
N GLU A 33 -6.23 -13.93 5.78
CA GLU A 33 -7.62 -13.57 5.45
C GLU A 33 -7.73 -12.99 4.03
N PHE A 34 -6.67 -12.34 3.52
CA PHE A 34 -6.64 -11.83 2.14
C PHE A 34 -6.62 -12.96 1.09
N ASP A 35 -5.98 -14.10 1.41
CA ASP A 35 -5.92 -15.27 0.52
C ASP A 35 -7.24 -16.06 0.51
N ARG A 36 -8.00 -16.03 1.63
CA ARG A 36 -9.34 -16.63 1.71
C ARG A 36 -10.38 -15.85 0.89
N HIS A 37 -10.26 -14.52 0.84
CA HIS A 37 -11.12 -13.69 -0.02
C HIS A 37 -10.70 -13.74 -1.50
N ALA A 38 -9.41 -13.93 -1.81
CA ALA A 38 -8.94 -14.10 -3.19
C ALA A 38 -9.37 -15.45 -3.81
N ARG A 39 -9.47 -16.52 -3.03
CA ARG A 39 -9.99 -17.82 -3.49
C ARG A 39 -11.52 -17.88 -3.60
N ALA A 40 -12.25 -17.07 -2.83
CA ALA A 40 -13.72 -17.02 -2.89
C ALA A 40 -14.24 -16.28 -4.14
N LEU A 41 -13.40 -15.52 -4.85
CA LEU A 41 -13.82 -14.78 -6.06
C LEU A 41 -13.72 -15.59 -7.36
N VAL A 42 -13.23 -16.84 -7.32
CA VAL A 42 -13.03 -17.69 -8.52
C VAL A 42 -14.22 -18.62 -8.78
N VAL A 43 -15.20 -18.71 -7.88
CA VAL A 43 -16.35 -19.61 -8.06
C VAL A 43 -17.67 -18.83 -8.06
N THR A 44 -18.31 -18.84 -9.24
CA THR A 44 -19.72 -18.57 -9.55
C THR A 44 -20.23 -17.12 -9.55
N ARG A 45 -20.15 -16.48 -10.73
CA ARG A 45 -21.33 -15.90 -11.38
C ARG A 45 -21.11 -15.73 -12.89
N THR A 46 -21.23 -16.81 -13.65
CA THR A 46 -21.55 -16.70 -15.07
C THR A 46 -23.00 -16.23 -15.15
N GLY A 47 -23.21 -14.91 -15.23
CA GLY A 47 -24.51 -14.34 -15.56
C GLY A 47 -24.86 -14.70 -16.99
N THR A 48 -25.73 -15.68 -17.18
CA THR A 48 -26.53 -15.80 -18.41
C THR A 48 -27.68 -14.81 -18.28
N ASP A 49 -27.87 -13.96 -19.29
CA ASP A 49 -29.10 -13.16 -19.37
C ASP A 49 -30.31 -14.10 -19.58
N ALA A 50 -31.53 -13.56 -19.49
CA ALA A 50 -32.77 -14.34 -19.65
C ALA A 50 -32.93 -15.02 -21.03
N ARG A 51 -31.95 -14.86 -21.95
CA ARG A 51 -31.91 -15.43 -23.29
C ARG A 51 -30.76 -16.42 -23.48
N GLY A 52 -29.97 -16.72 -22.44
CA GLY A 52 -28.92 -17.72 -22.48
C GLY A 52 -27.64 -17.27 -23.20
N GLU A 53 -27.44 -15.97 -23.42
CA GLU A 53 -26.21 -15.47 -24.04
C GLU A 53 -25.08 -15.24 -23.00
N PRO A 54 -23.82 -15.62 -23.31
CA PRO A 54 -22.71 -15.44 -22.38
C PRO A 54 -22.30 -13.96 -22.25
N GLN A 55 -22.59 -13.32 -21.10
CA GLN A 55 -22.22 -11.93 -20.75
C GLN A 55 -20.69 -11.65 -20.58
N MET A 56 -19.81 -12.35 -21.27
CA MET A 56 -18.38 -12.27 -20.96
C MET A 56 -17.66 -10.98 -21.38
N THR A 57 -18.22 -10.15 -22.25
CA THR A 57 -17.52 -8.96 -22.78
C THR A 57 -17.60 -7.75 -21.85
N ASN A 58 -18.72 -7.54 -21.16
CA ASN A 58 -18.91 -6.38 -20.27
C ASN A 58 -18.12 -6.51 -18.95
N HIS A 59 -17.96 -7.72 -18.42
CA HIS A 59 -17.19 -7.92 -17.19
C HIS A 59 -15.69 -7.69 -17.39
N SER A 60 -15.15 -8.07 -18.55
CA SER A 60 -13.73 -7.92 -18.89
C SER A 60 -13.33 -6.45 -19.05
N SER A 61 -14.15 -5.64 -19.73
CA SER A 61 -13.88 -4.19 -19.91
C SER A 61 -13.95 -3.40 -18.59
N VAL A 62 -14.98 -3.65 -17.77
CA VAL A 62 -15.14 -3.03 -16.44
C VAL A 62 -13.96 -3.40 -15.53
N ASN A 63 -13.54 -4.66 -15.54
CA ASN A 63 -12.40 -5.11 -14.72
C ASN A 63 -11.10 -4.42 -15.15
N ARG A 64 -10.86 -4.24 -16.46
CA ARG A 64 -9.69 -3.49 -16.97
C ARG A 64 -9.71 -2.03 -16.55
N GLN A 65 -10.87 -1.38 -16.59
CA GLN A 65 -11.00 0.01 -16.15
C GLN A 65 -10.68 0.16 -14.65
N HIS A 66 -11.20 -0.75 -13.80
CA HIS A 66 -10.90 -0.73 -12.37
C HIS A 66 -9.42 -0.99 -12.08
N MET A 67 -8.77 -1.90 -12.82
CA MET A 67 -7.33 -2.15 -12.70
C MET A 67 -6.49 -0.94 -13.11
N GLN A 68 -6.86 -0.25 -14.19
CA GLN A 68 -6.18 0.98 -14.63
C GLN A 68 -6.29 2.07 -13.55
N GLN A 69 -7.48 2.25 -12.98
CA GLN A 69 -7.70 3.21 -11.90
C GLN A 69 -6.89 2.86 -10.64
N ALA A 70 -6.87 1.57 -10.26
CA ALA A 70 -6.07 1.10 -9.14
C ALA A 70 -4.56 1.33 -9.39
N ALA A 71 -4.06 1.04 -10.60
CA ALA A 71 -2.66 1.25 -10.96
C ALA A 71 -2.27 2.73 -10.86
N GLY A 72 -3.14 3.64 -11.31
CA GLY A 72 -2.97 5.08 -11.16
C GLY A 72 -2.89 5.51 -9.69
N LYS A 73 -3.81 5.04 -8.85
CA LYS A 73 -3.78 5.34 -7.40
C LYS A 73 -2.49 4.85 -6.72
N VAL A 74 -2.01 3.68 -7.12
CA VAL A 74 -0.74 3.12 -6.60
C VAL A 74 0.44 3.99 -7.02
N GLN A 75 0.46 4.44 -8.28
CA GLN A 75 1.49 5.34 -8.79
C GLN A 75 1.48 6.70 -8.08
N ASP A 76 0.29 7.26 -7.85
CA ASP A 76 0.13 8.52 -7.10
C ASP A 76 0.63 8.37 -5.66
N ALA A 77 0.28 7.27 -4.99
CA ALA A 77 0.76 6.97 -3.64
C ALA A 77 2.28 6.82 -3.61
N HIS A 78 2.86 6.12 -4.59
CA HIS A 78 4.31 5.97 -4.73
C HIS A 78 4.99 7.35 -4.88
N GLY A 79 4.45 8.24 -5.71
CA GLY A 79 4.94 9.60 -5.86
C GLY A 79 4.89 10.41 -4.56
N ARG A 80 3.75 10.39 -3.86
CA ARG A 80 3.58 11.11 -2.58
C ARG A 80 4.52 10.62 -1.49
N ILE A 81 4.69 9.30 -1.36
CA ILE A 81 5.62 8.72 -0.39
C ILE A 81 7.07 9.10 -0.75
N GLY A 82 7.43 9.09 -2.03
CA GLY A 82 8.73 9.56 -2.50
C GLY A 82 8.99 11.03 -2.13
N GLN A 83 7.97 11.90 -2.25
CA GLN A 83 8.07 13.30 -1.84
C GLN A 83 8.26 13.45 -0.32
N ILE A 84 7.49 12.73 0.49
CA ILE A 84 7.61 12.73 1.96
C ILE A 84 9.01 12.25 2.38
N LYS A 85 9.51 11.19 1.74
CA LYS A 85 10.87 10.70 1.94
C LYS A 85 11.90 11.79 1.63
N GLY A 86 11.76 12.48 0.49
CA GLY A 86 12.64 13.60 0.12
C GLY A 86 12.64 14.74 1.15
N GLN A 87 11.47 15.12 1.66
CA GLN A 87 11.33 16.13 2.71
C GLN A 87 11.99 15.67 4.02
N LEU A 88 11.78 14.42 4.43
CA LEU A 88 12.42 13.87 5.62
C LEU A 88 13.94 13.90 5.51
N ASN A 89 14.48 13.55 4.34
CA ASN A 89 15.93 13.56 4.08
C ASN A 89 16.50 14.98 4.18
N ALA A 90 15.79 15.99 3.66
CA ALA A 90 16.19 17.39 3.79
C ALA A 90 16.20 17.86 5.25
N HIS A 91 15.15 17.58 6.01
CA HIS A 91 15.07 17.93 7.44
C HIS A 91 16.11 17.19 8.26
N HIS A 92 16.41 15.93 7.94
CA HIS A 92 17.47 15.17 8.61
C HIS A 92 18.85 15.81 8.39
N ALA A 93 19.17 16.23 7.16
CA ALA A 93 20.43 16.92 6.86
C ALA A 93 20.56 18.24 7.62
N GLU A 94 19.48 19.03 7.69
CA GLU A 94 19.42 20.27 8.47
C GLU A 94 19.65 20.02 9.98
N LEU A 95 18.94 19.04 10.55
CA LEU A 95 19.06 18.66 11.96
C LEU A 95 20.45 18.12 12.29
N GLN A 96 21.09 17.33 11.41
CA GLN A 96 22.45 16.86 11.65
C GLN A 96 23.49 17.99 11.63
N GLY A 97 23.21 19.10 10.94
CA GLY A 97 24.04 20.30 10.99
C GLY A 97 23.98 20.99 12.36
N ALA A 98 22.77 21.15 12.91
CA ALA A 98 22.51 21.93 14.12
C ALA A 98 22.61 21.13 15.43
N TRP A 99 22.21 19.85 15.43
CA TRP A 99 22.18 19.01 16.62
C TRP A 99 23.38 18.05 16.66
N LYS A 100 24.14 18.09 17.74
CA LYS A 100 25.32 17.23 17.99
C LYS A 100 25.16 16.47 19.30
N GLY A 101 25.87 15.34 19.42
CA GLY A 101 25.88 14.51 20.63
C GLY A 101 24.86 13.36 20.59
N GLU A 102 24.55 12.81 21.75
CA GLU A 102 23.78 11.57 21.91
C GLU A 102 22.37 11.66 21.30
N SER A 103 21.70 12.82 21.43
CA SER A 103 20.37 13.04 20.84
C SER A 103 20.39 12.99 19.30
N ALA A 104 21.46 13.49 18.67
CA ALA A 104 21.62 13.42 17.22
C ALA A 104 21.84 11.98 16.74
N ALA A 105 22.56 11.17 17.51
CA ALA A 105 22.75 9.75 17.24
C ALA A 105 21.41 8.98 17.34
N ALA A 106 20.62 9.22 18.39
CA ALA A 106 19.31 8.60 18.57
C ALA A 106 18.33 8.97 17.44
N PHE A 107 18.29 10.25 17.03
CA PHE A 107 17.46 10.67 15.91
C PHE A 107 17.91 10.02 14.59
N THR A 108 19.22 9.93 14.35
CA THR A 108 19.77 9.27 13.16
C THR A 108 19.41 7.79 13.11
N GLN A 109 19.37 7.10 14.25
CA GLN A 109 18.93 5.71 14.31
C GLN A 109 17.46 5.57 13.88
N VAL A 110 16.56 6.41 14.40
CA VAL A 110 15.14 6.41 14.03
C VAL A 110 14.96 6.76 12.55
N TYR A 111 15.69 7.77 12.05
CA TYR A 111 15.69 8.14 10.64
C TYR A 111 16.08 6.96 9.73
N ASN A 112 17.14 6.21 10.06
CA ASN A 112 17.57 5.05 9.29
C ASN A 112 16.50 3.94 9.26
N MET A 113 15.73 3.78 10.34
CA MET A 113 14.60 2.86 10.37
C MET A 113 13.50 3.32 9.40
N PHE A 114 13.16 4.61 9.40
CA PHE A 114 12.20 5.17 8.45
C PHE A 114 12.66 5.01 6.99
N GLU A 115 13.92 5.27 6.68
CA GLU A 115 14.49 5.08 5.34
C GLU A 115 14.35 3.63 4.86
N THR A 116 14.57 2.68 5.76
CA THR A 116 14.40 1.25 5.47
C THR A 116 12.94 0.92 5.16
N GLU A 117 12.00 1.42 5.97
CA GLU A 117 10.56 1.18 5.76
C GLU A 117 10.04 1.89 4.50
N PHE A 118 10.49 3.11 4.21
CA PHE A 118 10.15 3.78 2.95
C PHE A 118 10.59 2.98 1.74
N THR A 119 11.81 2.44 1.78
CA THR A 119 12.34 1.62 0.69
C THR A 119 11.48 0.38 0.45
N LYS A 120 11.04 -0.29 1.54
CA LYS A 120 10.15 -1.46 1.45
C LYS A 120 8.80 -1.08 0.85
N VAL A 121 8.15 -0.04 1.38
CA VAL A 121 6.82 0.40 0.92
C VAL A 121 6.85 0.83 -0.55
N LEU A 122 7.85 1.62 -0.96
CA LEU A 122 7.99 2.04 -2.35
C LEU A 122 8.20 0.84 -3.29
N LYS A 123 9.04 -0.12 -2.88
CA LYS A 123 9.24 -1.36 -3.63
C LYS A 123 7.94 -2.16 -3.77
N ASP A 124 7.19 -2.34 -2.68
CA ASP A 124 5.95 -3.10 -2.68
C ASP A 124 4.87 -2.43 -3.54
N LEU A 125 4.77 -1.09 -3.50
CA LEU A 125 3.90 -0.34 -4.38
C LEU A 125 4.29 -0.49 -5.86
N GLY A 126 5.58 -0.51 -6.18
CA GLY A 126 6.07 -0.81 -7.53
C GLY A 126 5.63 -2.18 -8.02
N VAL A 127 5.80 -3.22 -7.19
CA VAL A 127 5.37 -4.60 -7.51
C VAL A 127 3.85 -4.67 -7.71
N ILE A 128 3.06 -3.98 -6.89
CA ILE A 128 1.60 -3.94 -7.05
C ILE A 128 1.23 -3.27 -8.37
N HIS A 129 1.87 -2.15 -8.71
CA HIS A 129 1.64 -1.45 -9.98
C HIS A 129 1.93 -2.36 -11.18
N GLU A 130 3.09 -3.02 -11.19
CA GLU A 130 3.48 -3.97 -12.24
C GLU A 130 2.47 -5.11 -12.37
N LYS A 131 2.01 -5.68 -11.24
CA LYS A 131 0.99 -6.74 -11.25
C LYS A 131 -0.34 -6.26 -11.83
N LEU A 132 -0.78 -5.05 -11.52
CA LEU A 132 -2.03 -4.50 -12.05
C LEU A 132 -1.95 -4.27 -13.56
N VAL A 133 -0.85 -3.68 -14.05
CA VAL A 133 -0.62 -3.46 -15.49
C VAL A 133 -0.46 -4.78 -16.23
N GLY A 134 0.32 -5.73 -15.68
CA GLY A 134 0.50 -7.06 -16.26
C GLY A 134 -0.79 -7.87 -16.32
N THR A 135 -1.64 -7.77 -15.29
CA THR A 135 -2.95 -8.44 -15.28
C THR A 135 -3.88 -7.81 -16.33
N LYS A 136 -3.91 -6.48 -16.45
CA LYS A 136 -4.65 -5.79 -17.51
C LYS A 136 -4.25 -6.30 -18.91
N ALA A 137 -2.95 -6.38 -19.21
CA ALA A 137 -2.44 -6.88 -20.49
C ALA A 137 -2.90 -8.32 -20.78
N LYS A 138 -2.88 -9.21 -19.77
CA LYS A 138 -3.38 -10.58 -19.92
C LYS A 138 -4.87 -10.63 -20.31
N TYR A 139 -5.70 -9.78 -19.72
CA TYR A 139 -7.11 -9.70 -20.12
C TYR A 139 -7.28 -9.18 -21.54
N GLU A 140 -6.47 -8.22 -21.99
CA GLU A 140 -6.52 -7.71 -23.37
C GLU A 140 -6.16 -8.80 -24.38
N SER A 141 -5.07 -9.53 -24.14
CA SER A 141 -4.67 -10.66 -25.00
C SER A 141 -5.73 -11.76 -25.04
N ALA A 142 -6.29 -12.13 -23.89
CA ALA A 142 -7.33 -13.16 -23.81
C ALA A 142 -8.61 -12.78 -24.58
N GLU A 143 -9.02 -11.50 -24.55
CA GLU A 143 -10.17 -11.02 -25.34
C GLU A 143 -9.87 -10.98 -26.85
N GLN A 144 -8.65 -10.61 -27.24
CA GLN A 144 -8.24 -10.62 -28.65
C GLN A 144 -8.26 -12.04 -29.23
N GLU A 145 -7.67 -13.00 -28.53
CA GLU A 145 -7.70 -14.41 -28.93
C GLU A 145 -9.12 -14.96 -29.02
N LYS A 146 -9.97 -14.60 -28.05
CA LYS A 146 -11.37 -15.03 -28.04
C LYS A 146 -12.15 -14.42 -29.19
N THR A 147 -11.98 -13.13 -29.46
CA THR A 147 -12.58 -12.45 -30.61
C THR A 147 -12.15 -13.11 -31.92
N ALA A 148 -10.85 -13.38 -32.09
CA ALA A 148 -10.32 -14.04 -33.27
C ALA A 148 -10.92 -15.44 -33.49
N ARG A 149 -11.02 -16.25 -32.42
CA ARG A 149 -11.67 -17.57 -32.46
C ARG A 149 -13.15 -17.47 -32.84
N VAL A 150 -13.90 -16.56 -32.22
CA VAL A 150 -15.33 -16.37 -32.50
C VAL A 150 -15.56 -15.88 -33.94
N SER A 151 -14.76 -14.95 -34.43
CA SER A 151 -14.85 -14.46 -35.81
C SER A 151 -14.54 -15.56 -36.83
N SER A 152 -13.56 -16.43 -36.55
CA SER A 152 -13.26 -17.60 -37.38
C SER A 152 -14.44 -18.59 -37.43
N LEU A 153 -15.03 -18.91 -36.26
CA LEU A 153 -16.21 -19.77 -36.19
C LEU A 153 -17.42 -19.19 -36.92
N LYS A 154 -17.66 -17.88 -36.82
CA LYS A 154 -18.74 -17.19 -37.55
C LYS A 154 -18.55 -17.23 -39.07
N GLY A 155 -17.31 -17.22 -39.56
CA GLY A 155 -17.02 -17.38 -40.99
C GLY A 155 -17.27 -18.81 -41.49
N LEU A 156 -17.00 -19.81 -40.64
CA LEU A 156 -17.20 -21.23 -40.95
C LEU A 156 -18.66 -21.69 -40.85
N VAL A 157 -19.46 -21.07 -39.97
CA VAL A 157 -20.88 -21.43 -39.73
C VAL A 157 -21.84 -20.74 -40.71
N ASN A 158 -21.43 -19.62 -41.32
CA ASN A 158 -22.26 -18.86 -42.26
C ASN A 158 -21.83 -19.03 -43.74
N GLY A 159 -21.01 -20.04 -44.04
CA GLY A 159 -20.63 -20.46 -45.40
C GLY A 159 -21.12 -21.87 -45.65
#